data_AF-A0A0X3PKL8-F1
#
_entry.id   AF-A0A0X3PKL8-F1
#
_cell.length_a   1.000
_cell.length_b   1.000
_cell.length_c   1.000
_cell.angle_alpha   90.00
_cell.angle_beta   90.00
_cell.angle_gamma   90.00
#
_symmetry.space_group_name_H-M   'P 1'
#
loop_
_entity.id
_entity.type
_entity.pdbx_description
1 polymer ?
#
loop_
_entity_poly.entity_id
_entity_poly.type
_entity_poly.pdbx_seq_one_letter_code
_entity_poly.pdbx_strand_id
1 'polypeptide(L)'
;NVNALKIYSSLCPFKYGILLGIFVCALITATAVLFGSPTYLPERAILYMRENLVIYKNENSDKNLLAFETWNTVMKEGGTYCCGLLGYKDFAGSLRMLAPSCSVDDKFVAEFCDYNTAAAMNPLLPGCMNKISYFVELSRPQLAVVPVSFLTPPV
;
A
#
# COMPACT_ATOMS: atom_id res chain seq x y z
N ASN A 1 -53.76 19.86 4.03
CA ASN A 1 -52.53 20.69 4.01
C ASN A 1 -51.54 20.09 3.01
N VAL A 2 -51.78 20.29 1.71
CA VAL A 2 -51.07 19.61 0.60
C VAL A 2 -49.82 20.38 0.16
N ASN A 3 -49.76 21.68 0.50
CA ASN A 3 -48.67 22.57 0.09
C ASN A 3 -47.39 22.36 0.91
N ALA A 4 -47.49 21.92 2.17
CA ALA A 4 -46.31 21.59 2.98
C ALA A 4 -45.58 20.34 2.45
N LEU A 5 -46.29 19.31 2.00
CA LEU A 5 -45.69 18.06 1.50
C LEU A 5 -44.86 18.26 0.21
N LYS A 6 -45.30 19.17 -0.66
CA LYS A 6 -44.61 19.53 -1.92
C LYS A 6 -43.29 20.26 -1.71
N ILE A 7 -43.18 21.03 -0.62
CA ILE A 7 -41.97 21.77 -0.25
C ILE A 7 -40.91 20.81 0.33
N TYR A 8 -41.31 19.84 1.15
CA TYR A 8 -40.38 18.81 1.66
C TYR A 8 -39.88 17.86 0.57
N SER A 9 -40.73 17.51 -0.40
CA SER A 9 -40.35 16.70 -1.57
C SER A 9 -39.33 17.38 -2.50
N SER A 10 -39.34 18.71 -2.60
CA SER A 10 -38.42 19.49 -3.46
C SER A 10 -37.18 20.01 -2.71
N LEU A 11 -37.21 20.09 -1.38
CA LEU A 11 -36.03 20.41 -0.57
C LEU A 11 -35.02 19.25 -0.46
N CYS A 12 -35.51 18.01 -0.50
CA CYS A 12 -34.67 16.81 -0.46
C CYS A 12 -33.68 16.72 -1.64
N PRO A 13 -34.10 16.88 -2.91
CA PRO A 13 -33.17 16.83 -4.04
C PRO A 13 -32.20 18.01 -4.07
N PHE A 14 -32.58 19.19 -3.57
CA PHE A 14 -31.69 20.37 -3.54
C PHE A 14 -30.56 20.23 -2.51
N LYS A 15 -30.89 19.80 -1.28
CA LYS A 15 -29.87 19.53 -0.25
C LYS A 15 -28.96 18.37 -0.66
N TYR A 16 -29.53 17.35 -1.30
CA TYR A 16 -28.78 16.22 -1.84
C TYR A 16 -27.85 16.65 -2.98
N GLY A 17 -28.30 17.51 -3.89
CA GLY A 17 -27.49 18.05 -4.98
C GLY A 17 -26.30 18.87 -4.50
N ILE A 18 -26.45 19.68 -3.45
CA ILE A 18 -25.33 20.43 -2.85
C ILE A 18 -24.30 19.49 -2.23
N LEU A 19 -24.75 18.52 -1.43
CA LEU A 19 -23.87 17.52 -0.81
C LEU A 19 -23.12 16.70 -1.87
N LEU A 20 -23.83 16.27 -2.92
CA LEU A 20 -23.25 15.56 -4.04
C LEU A 20 -22.22 16.42 -4.79
N GLY A 21 -22.52 17.70 -5.02
CA GLY A 21 -21.58 18.64 -5.64
C GLY A 21 -20.30 18.81 -4.82
N ILE A 22 -20.40 18.98 -3.50
CA ILE A 22 -19.22 19.06 -2.62
C ILE A 22 -18.42 17.76 -2.67
N PHE A 23 -19.09 16.62 -2.63
CA PHE A 23 -18.44 15.31 -2.69
C PHE A 23 -17.68 15.10 -4.01
N VAL A 24 -18.29 15.45 -5.15
CA VAL A 24 -17.66 15.38 -6.47
C VAL A 24 -16.44 16.31 -6.54
N CYS A 25 -16.56 17.56 -6.07
CA CYS A 25 -15.42 18.48 -6.02
C CYS A 25 -14.27 17.92 -5.16
N ALA A 26 -14.58 17.31 -4.02
CA ALA A 26 -13.58 16.68 -3.15
C ALA A 26 -12.92 15.46 -3.82
N LEU A 27 -13.68 14.65 -4.56
CA LEU A 27 -13.14 13.52 -5.31
C LEU A 27 -12.19 13.97 -6.43
N ILE A 28 -12.55 15.02 -7.18
CA ILE A 28 -11.71 15.56 -8.26
C ILE A 28 -10.40 16.12 -7.70
N THR A 29 -10.44 16.87 -6.61
CA THR A 29 -9.22 17.40 -6.00
C THR A 29 -8.35 16.28 -5.43
N ALA A 30 -8.94 15.28 -4.78
CA ALA A 30 -8.22 14.13 -4.27
C ALA A 30 -7.54 13.32 -5.39
N THR A 31 -8.25 13.03 -6.49
CA THR A 31 -7.66 12.31 -7.63
C THR A 31 -6.56 13.12 -8.30
N ALA A 32 -6.76 14.43 -8.49
CA ALA A 32 -5.74 15.30 -9.06
C ALA A 32 -4.46 15.32 -8.22
N VAL A 33 -4.55 15.35 -6.89
CA VAL A 33 -3.37 15.32 -6.01
C VAL A 33 -2.72 13.93 -6.01
N LEU A 34 -3.52 12.86 -5.89
CA LEU A 34 -3.03 11.48 -5.80
C LEU A 34 -2.37 11.01 -7.08
N PHE A 35 -2.95 11.32 -8.23
CA PHE A 35 -2.51 10.83 -9.54
C PHE A 35 -1.78 11.88 -10.38
N GLY A 36 -1.84 13.17 -10.00
CA GLY A 36 -1.17 14.24 -10.74
C GLY A 36 0.34 14.33 -10.50
N SER A 37 0.84 13.80 -9.38
CA SER A 37 2.28 13.70 -9.13
C SER A 37 2.78 12.27 -9.32
N PRO A 38 3.83 12.05 -10.14
CA PRO A 38 4.36 10.71 -10.37
C PRO A 38 5.10 10.13 -9.17
N THR A 39 5.40 10.90 -8.13
CA THR A 39 6.15 10.41 -6.95
C THR A 39 5.28 10.23 -5.71
N TYR A 40 4.07 10.81 -5.69
CA TYR A 40 3.26 10.86 -4.47
C TYR A 40 2.86 9.47 -3.95
N LEU A 41 2.34 8.61 -4.83
CA LEU A 41 1.91 7.26 -4.43
C LEU A 41 3.09 6.37 -4.00
N PRO A 42 4.21 6.28 -4.75
CA PRO A 42 5.38 5.53 -4.30
C PRO A 42 5.94 6.00 -2.96
N GLU A 43 6.09 7.32 -2.77
CA GLU A 43 6.62 7.87 -1.50
C GLU A 43 5.73 7.51 -0.33
N ARG A 44 4.40 7.64 -0.48
CA ARG A 44 3.43 7.25 0.54
C ARG A 44 3.46 5.76 0.84
N ALA A 45 3.58 4.92 -0.19
CA ALA A 45 3.69 3.48 -0.02
C ALA A 45 4.98 3.10 0.74
N ILE A 46 6.12 3.71 0.41
CA ILE A 46 7.39 3.48 1.13
C ILE A 46 7.28 3.91 2.59
N LEU A 47 6.66 5.07 2.86
CA LEU A 47 6.44 5.54 4.24
C LEU A 47 5.57 4.56 5.03
N TYR A 48 4.45 4.10 4.46
CA TYR A 48 3.58 3.11 5.09
C TYR A 48 4.33 1.80 5.36
N MET A 49 5.12 1.31 4.40
CA MET A 49 5.92 0.11 4.57
C MET A 49 6.99 0.31 5.66
N ARG A 50 7.63 1.48 5.74
CA ARG A 50 8.60 1.82 6.79
C ARG A 50 7.97 1.75 8.18
N GLU A 51 6.80 2.33 8.36
CA GLU A 51 6.06 2.28 9.63
C GLU A 51 5.68 0.83 10.00
N ASN A 52 5.19 0.05 9.02
CA ASN A 52 4.91 -1.37 9.21
C ASN A 52 6.16 -2.18 9.58
N LEU A 53 7.34 -1.81 9.05
CA LEU A 53 8.59 -2.48 9.38
C LEU A 53 8.99 -2.28 10.84
N VAL A 54 8.77 -1.07 11.39
CA VAL A 54 9.00 -0.79 12.80
C VAL A 54 8.08 -1.63 13.68
N ILE A 55 6.80 -1.74 13.31
CA ILE A 55 5.83 -2.57 14.01
C ILE A 55 6.24 -4.04 13.99
N TYR A 56 6.74 -4.52 12.85
CA TYR A 56 7.24 -5.89 12.69
C TYR A 56 8.47 -6.19 13.57
N LYS A 57 9.41 -5.25 13.69
CA LYS A 57 10.64 -5.44 14.48
C LYS A 57 10.40 -5.53 15.99
N ASN A 58 9.21 -5.13 16.47
CA ASN A 58 8.84 -5.20 17.88
C ASN A 58 8.58 -6.66 18.31
N GLU A 59 8.96 -7.03 19.53
CA GLU A 59 8.85 -8.39 20.08
C GLU A 59 7.40 -8.91 20.16
N ASN A 60 6.40 -8.02 20.14
CA ASN A 60 4.97 -8.38 20.09
C ASN A 60 4.40 -8.49 18.66
N SER A 61 5.24 -8.47 17.62
CA SER A 61 4.81 -8.38 16.22
C SER A 61 4.04 -9.59 15.69
N ASP A 62 4.15 -10.76 16.32
CA ASP A 62 3.35 -11.95 15.98
C ASP A 62 1.85 -11.69 16.10
N LYS A 63 1.47 -10.69 16.91
CA LYS A 63 0.08 -10.23 17.06
C LYS A 63 -0.36 -9.31 15.93
N ASN A 64 0.59 -8.70 15.21
CA ASN A 64 0.34 -7.80 14.08
C ASN A 64 0.44 -8.59 12.77
N LEU A 65 -0.48 -9.56 12.62
CA LEU A 65 -0.60 -10.42 11.44
C LEU A 65 -0.58 -9.62 10.13
N LEU A 66 -1.21 -8.45 10.11
CA LEU A 66 -1.25 -7.57 8.94
C LEU A 66 0.15 -7.12 8.50
N ALA A 67 0.98 -6.66 9.44
CA ALA A 67 2.33 -6.18 9.12
C ALA A 67 3.23 -7.34 8.67
N PHE A 68 3.09 -8.50 9.31
CA PHE A 68 3.79 -9.72 8.93
C PHE A 68 3.43 -10.15 7.51
N GLU A 69 2.15 -10.34 7.21
CA GLU A 69 1.68 -10.81 5.90
C GLU A 69 1.99 -9.81 4.80
N THR A 70 1.79 -8.51 5.04
CA THR A 70 2.10 -7.47 4.05
C THR A 70 3.57 -7.52 3.64
N TRP A 71 4.48 -7.62 4.60
CA TRP A 71 5.91 -7.73 4.31
C TRP A 71 6.27 -9.07 3.66
N ASN A 72 5.69 -10.18 4.11
CA ASN A 72 5.91 -11.51 3.54
C ASN A 72 5.51 -11.55 2.05
N THR A 73 4.37 -10.96 1.71
CA THR A 73 3.87 -10.82 0.34
C THR A 73 4.77 -9.93 -0.49
N VAL A 74 5.06 -8.71 -0.04
CA VAL A 74 5.90 -7.75 -0.80
C VAL A 74 7.31 -8.31 -1.06
N MET A 75 7.87 -9.05 -0.11
CA MET A 75 9.18 -9.68 -0.29
C MET A 75 9.17 -10.80 -1.31
N LYS A 76 8.10 -11.59 -1.40
CA LYS A 76 7.99 -12.78 -2.28
C LYS A 76 7.46 -12.47 -3.68
N GLU A 77 6.44 -11.63 -3.81
CA GLU A 77 5.68 -11.50 -5.06
C GLU A 77 6.47 -10.80 -6.18
N GLY A 78 6.09 -10.96 -7.45
CA GLY A 78 6.71 -10.22 -8.56
C GLY A 78 8.04 -10.79 -9.07
N GLY A 79 8.29 -12.09 -8.84
CA GLY A 79 9.34 -12.87 -9.51
C GLY A 79 10.75 -12.74 -8.97
N THR A 80 11.04 -11.71 -8.16
CA THR A 80 12.34 -11.53 -7.50
C THR A 80 12.17 -11.26 -6.01
N TYR A 81 12.87 -12.00 -5.17
CA TYR A 81 12.86 -11.78 -3.73
C TYR A 81 13.59 -10.48 -3.35
N CYS A 82 13.12 -9.83 -2.29
CA CYS A 82 13.78 -8.67 -1.70
C CYS A 82 13.70 -8.72 -0.17
N CYS A 83 14.50 -7.89 0.51
CA CYS A 83 14.59 -7.86 1.96
C CYS A 83 14.53 -6.42 2.49
N GLY A 84 13.66 -6.15 3.46
CA GLY A 84 13.48 -4.81 4.04
C GLY A 84 13.22 -3.72 2.98
N LEU A 85 13.36 -2.46 3.36
CA LEU A 85 13.44 -1.35 2.40
C LEU A 85 14.84 -1.23 1.78
N LEU A 86 15.89 -1.41 2.58
CA LEU A 86 17.30 -1.21 2.24
C LEU A 86 18.14 -2.49 2.35
N GLY A 87 17.49 -3.65 2.42
CA GLY A 87 18.14 -4.95 2.61
C GLY A 87 18.12 -5.41 4.07
N TYR A 88 18.90 -6.46 4.35
CA TYR A 88 19.01 -7.08 5.69
C TYR A 88 19.41 -6.09 6.80
N LYS A 89 20.08 -4.99 6.45
CA LYS A 89 20.53 -3.95 7.39
C LYS A 89 19.38 -3.29 8.14
N ASP A 90 18.17 -3.28 7.58
CA ASP A 90 16.99 -2.74 8.28
C ASP A 90 16.65 -3.54 9.55
N PHE A 91 17.12 -4.78 9.64
CA PHE A 91 16.93 -5.67 10.77
C PHE A 91 18.12 -5.69 11.75
N ALA A 92 19.11 -4.81 11.57
CA ALA A 92 20.22 -4.69 12.52
C ALA A 92 19.68 -4.44 13.95
N GLY A 93 20.16 -5.24 14.90
CA GLY A 93 19.72 -5.20 16.29
C GLY A 93 18.32 -5.75 16.55
N SER A 94 17.67 -6.35 15.54
CA SER A 94 16.41 -7.07 15.73
C SER A 94 16.66 -8.56 15.93
N LEU A 95 15.88 -9.18 16.81
CA LEU A 95 15.84 -10.63 16.99
C LEU A 95 15.02 -11.34 15.90
N ARG A 96 14.35 -10.57 15.03
CA ARG A 96 13.41 -11.09 14.04
C ARG A 96 13.75 -10.63 12.64
N MET A 97 13.72 -11.57 11.71
CA MET A 97 13.82 -11.30 10.29
C MET A 97 12.87 -12.20 9.51
N LEU A 98 12.40 -11.70 8.37
CA LEU A 98 11.44 -12.39 7.53
C LEU A 98 12.12 -13.50 6.75
N ALA A 99 11.57 -14.71 6.79
CA ALA A 99 11.97 -15.88 6.00
C ALA A 99 12.32 -15.57 4.51
N PRO A 100 11.51 -14.77 3.79
CA PRO A 100 11.84 -14.30 2.44
C PRO A 100 13.21 -13.66 2.28
N SER A 101 13.74 -13.02 3.33
CA SER A 101 15.04 -12.35 3.33
C SER A 101 16.22 -13.32 3.20
N CYS A 102 16.00 -14.62 3.41
CA CYS A 102 16.97 -15.69 3.22
C CYS A 102 16.59 -16.64 2.06
N SER A 103 15.55 -16.29 1.30
CA SER A 103 15.07 -17.12 0.20
C SER A 103 15.72 -16.68 -1.11
N VAL A 104 15.93 -17.63 -2.01
CA VAL A 104 16.53 -17.37 -3.33
C VAL A 104 15.53 -17.79 -4.41
N ASP A 105 15.34 -16.92 -5.41
CA ASP A 105 14.53 -17.17 -6.59
C ASP A 105 14.79 -18.59 -7.14
N ASP A 106 13.72 -19.35 -7.38
CA ASP A 106 13.71 -20.69 -8.01
C ASP A 106 14.50 -21.82 -7.32
N LYS A 107 14.89 -21.68 -6.04
CA LYS A 107 15.71 -22.71 -5.37
C LYS A 107 15.23 -23.12 -3.98
N PHE A 108 14.99 -22.17 -3.09
CA PHE A 108 14.73 -22.47 -1.68
C PHE A 108 13.93 -21.37 -1.01
N VAL A 109 12.80 -21.75 -0.42
CA VAL A 109 12.05 -20.90 0.51
C VAL A 109 12.58 -21.21 1.90
N ALA A 110 13.27 -20.24 2.51
CA ALA A 110 13.73 -20.38 3.87
C ALA A 110 12.54 -20.38 4.83
N GLU A 111 12.49 -21.36 5.74
CA GLU A 111 11.47 -21.42 6.79
C GLU A 111 11.77 -20.43 7.92
N PHE A 112 13.06 -20.20 8.17
CA PHE A 112 13.56 -19.24 9.15
C PHE A 112 14.73 -18.45 8.56
N CYS A 113 14.93 -17.23 9.06
CA CYS A 113 15.99 -16.34 8.62
C CYS A 113 16.48 -15.49 9.80
N ASP A 114 17.79 -15.43 10.00
CA ASP A 114 18.42 -14.51 10.94
C ASP A 114 19.34 -13.52 10.22
N TYR A 115 19.74 -12.48 10.93
CA TYR A 115 20.56 -11.40 10.40
C TYR A 115 21.88 -11.91 9.78
N ASN A 116 22.55 -12.86 10.43
CA ASN A 116 23.83 -13.38 9.98
C ASN A 116 23.69 -14.21 8.71
N THR A 117 22.60 -14.98 8.61
CA THR A 117 22.28 -15.81 7.44
C THR A 117 22.05 -14.93 6.23
N ALA A 118 21.24 -13.87 6.33
CA ALA A 118 21.06 -12.96 5.18
C ALA A 118 22.32 -12.15 4.85
N ALA A 119 23.12 -11.78 5.86
CA ALA A 119 24.38 -11.09 5.63
C ALA A 119 25.43 -11.98 4.92
N ALA A 120 25.30 -13.30 5.03
CA ALA A 120 26.18 -14.28 4.37
C ALA A 120 25.72 -14.68 2.96
N MET A 121 24.55 -14.21 2.50
CA MET A 121 24.03 -14.57 1.18
C MET A 121 24.86 -13.99 0.05
N ASN A 122 24.97 -14.75 -1.05
CA ASN A 122 25.65 -14.33 -2.26
C ASN A 122 24.86 -14.75 -3.52
N PRO A 123 24.29 -13.81 -4.29
CA PRO A 123 24.28 -12.36 -4.04
C PRO A 123 23.40 -11.98 -2.83
N LEU A 124 23.69 -10.84 -2.22
CA LEU A 124 22.82 -10.25 -1.19
C LEU A 124 21.47 -9.88 -1.81
N LEU A 125 20.38 -10.12 -1.07
CA LEU A 125 19.07 -9.65 -1.52
C LEU A 125 19.01 -8.11 -1.55
N PRO A 126 18.45 -7.53 -2.61
CA PRO A 126 18.24 -6.09 -2.68
C PRO A 126 17.14 -5.66 -1.71
N GLY A 127 17.13 -4.35 -1.41
CA GLY A 127 16.02 -3.71 -0.72
C GLY A 127 14.74 -3.68 -1.54
N CYS A 128 13.58 -3.78 -0.89
CA CYS A 128 12.28 -3.75 -1.57
C CYS A 128 11.84 -2.35 -2.03
N MET A 129 12.59 -1.28 -1.73
CA MET A 129 12.16 0.09 -2.04
C MET A 129 11.84 0.28 -3.53
N ASN A 130 12.74 -0.11 -4.44
CA ASN A 130 12.53 -0.01 -5.88
C ASN A 130 11.37 -0.89 -6.36
N LYS A 131 11.21 -2.07 -5.74
CA LYS A 131 10.14 -3.01 -6.04
C LYS A 131 8.76 -2.45 -5.68
N ILE A 132 8.64 -1.86 -4.48
CA ILE A 132 7.43 -1.18 -4.01
C ILE A 132 7.08 -0.02 -4.95
N SER A 133 8.07 0.84 -5.27
CA SER A 133 7.86 1.94 -6.20
C SER A 133 7.39 1.44 -7.57
N TYR A 134 8.06 0.45 -8.13
CA TYR A 134 7.69 -0.13 -9.42
C TYR A 134 6.27 -0.70 -9.42
N PHE A 135 5.90 -1.46 -8.39
CA PHE A 135 4.58 -2.05 -8.27
C PHE A 135 3.47 -0.99 -8.16
N VAL A 136 3.71 0.08 -7.39
CA VAL A 136 2.77 1.19 -7.23
C VAL A 136 2.61 1.96 -8.54
N GLU A 137 3.71 2.23 -9.26
CA GLU A 137 3.67 2.86 -10.58
C GLU A 137 2.89 2.01 -11.60
N LEU A 138 3.17 0.70 -11.63
CA LEU A 138 2.49 -0.24 -12.51
C LEU A 138 0.99 -0.34 -12.23
N SER A 139 0.62 -0.28 -10.95
CA SER A 139 -0.78 -0.38 -10.49
C SER A 139 -1.54 0.96 -10.57
N ARG A 140 -0.84 2.08 -10.73
CA ARG A 140 -1.44 3.42 -10.81
C ARG A 140 -2.67 3.53 -11.72
N PRO A 141 -2.65 3.09 -12.99
CA PRO A 141 -3.83 3.21 -13.85
C PRO A 141 -5.02 2.41 -13.31
N GLN A 142 -4.79 1.23 -12.75
CA GLN A 142 -5.85 0.41 -12.15
C GLN A 142 -6.45 1.06 -10.89
N LEU A 143 -5.60 1.68 -10.06
CA LEU A 143 -6.04 2.42 -8.88
C LEU A 143 -6.87 3.67 -9.24
N ALA A 144 -6.65 4.26 -10.40
CA ALA A 144 -7.41 5.41 -10.88
C ALA A 144 -8.81 5.05 -11.40
N VAL A 145 -9.06 3.78 -11.77
CA VAL A 145 -10.35 3.36 -12.34
C VAL A 145 -11.50 3.59 -11.37
N VAL A 146 -11.33 3.21 -10.10
CA VAL A 146 -12.39 3.31 -9.09
C VAL A 146 -12.85 4.75 -8.86
N PRO A 147 -11.97 5.72 -8.56
CA PRO A 147 -12.43 7.09 -8.35
C PRO A 147 -12.94 7.75 -9.65
N VAL A 148 -12.42 7.38 -10.81
CA VAL A 148 -12.91 7.89 -12.10
C VAL A 148 -14.31 7.34 -12.43
N SER A 149 -14.61 6.08 -12.10
CA SER A 149 -15.93 5.50 -12.34
C SER A 149 -17.04 6.12 -11.49
N PHE A 150 -16.71 6.73 -10.34
CA PHE A 150 -17.66 7.56 -9.58
C PHE A 150 -17.92 8.92 -10.22
N LEU A 151 -17.02 9.40 -11.10
CA LEU A 151 -17.14 10.69 -11.78
C LEU A 151 -17.81 10.57 -13.16
N THR A 152 -17.69 9.42 -13.81
CA THR A 152 -18.32 9.14 -15.11
C THR A 152 -19.61 8.35 -14.91
N PRO A 153 -20.76 8.76 -15.49
CA PRO A 153 -21.95 7.92 -15.47
C PRO A 153 -21.66 6.57 -16.17
N PRO A 154 -22.29 5.47 -15.73
CA PRO A 154 -22.17 4.19 -16.43
C PRO A 154 -22.67 4.38 -17.87
N VAL A 155 -21.87 3.90 -18.83
CA VAL A 155 -22.22 3.87 -20.25
C VAL A 155 -23.20 2.73 -20.50
#